data_AF-A0A979EG28-F1
#
_entry.id   AF-A0A979EG28-F1
#
_cell.length_a   1.000
_cell.length_b   1.000
_cell.length_c   1.000
_cell.angle_alpha   90.00
_cell.angle_beta   90.00
_cell.angle_gamma   90.00
#
_symmetry.space_group_name_H-M   'P 1'
#
loop_
_entity.id
_entity.type
_entity.pdbx_description
1 polymer ?
#
loop_
_entity_poly.entity_id
_entity_poly.type
_entity_poly.pdbx_seq_one_letter_code
_entity_poly.pdbx_strand_id
1 'polypeptide(L)'
;MMLSSRVLLRGLRAETGLWRSLSTSTRALASHSRGVDVIDCSVPQYNNRLDTPLTDIPFVRNLTPEQKMLKEKEKESWTKLTEEEKLALYRLSFQLSYAEMRKGSDEWKTVLGGVFIFIGFTGLLVLWQRLYGFVTTLLLLTSWAPFYPRQ
;
A
#
# COMPACT_ATOMS: atom_id res chain seq x y z
N MET A 1 -48.41 -24.44 -44.59
CA MET A 1 -47.29 -23.49 -44.79
C MET A 1 -47.47 -22.37 -43.78
N MET A 2 -46.55 -21.90 -42.97
CA MET A 2 -45.28 -22.37 -42.41
C MET A 2 -45.10 -21.51 -41.14
N LEU A 3 -44.53 -22.12 -40.11
CA LEU A 3 -44.29 -21.58 -38.77
C LEU A 3 -43.48 -20.27 -38.74
N SER A 4 -43.79 -19.47 -37.71
CA SER A 4 -42.85 -18.80 -36.77
C SER A 4 -41.77 -17.85 -37.31
N SER A 5 -41.77 -16.62 -36.79
CA SER A 5 -40.59 -16.09 -36.06
C SER A 5 -40.94 -14.79 -35.33
N ARG A 6 -41.19 -14.90 -34.02
CA ARG A 6 -41.13 -13.80 -33.04
C ARG A 6 -39.83 -13.91 -32.24
N VAL A 7 -38.69 -13.67 -32.86
CA VAL A 7 -37.41 -13.49 -32.16
C VAL A 7 -36.58 -12.54 -33.01
N LEU A 8 -36.33 -11.33 -32.53
CA LEU A 8 -35.13 -10.49 -32.81
C LEU A 8 -35.32 -9.04 -32.30
N LEU A 9 -35.84 -8.84 -31.08
CA LEU A 9 -35.75 -7.55 -30.38
C LEU A 9 -35.42 -7.75 -28.89
N ARG A 10 -34.36 -8.52 -28.61
CA ARG A 10 -33.75 -8.62 -27.27
C ARG A 10 -32.22 -8.54 -27.37
N GLY A 11 -31.71 -7.52 -28.06
CA GLY A 11 -30.26 -7.34 -28.25
C GLY A 11 -29.74 -5.91 -28.10
N LEU A 12 -30.56 -4.94 -27.70
CA LEU A 12 -30.19 -3.51 -27.69
C LEU A 12 -30.60 -2.80 -26.40
N ARG A 13 -30.47 -3.49 -25.26
CA ARG A 13 -30.68 -2.90 -23.93
C ARG A 13 -29.71 -3.48 -22.90
N ALA A 14 -28.41 -3.45 -23.19
CA ALA A 14 -27.38 -3.90 -22.25
C ALA A 14 -26.11 -3.03 -22.24
N GLU A 15 -26.12 -1.83 -22.84
CA GLU A 15 -24.88 -1.04 -23.05
C GLU A 15 -24.89 0.36 -22.39
N THR A 16 -25.78 0.63 -21.42
CA THR A 16 -25.80 1.92 -20.71
C THR A 16 -25.68 1.81 -19.18
N GLY A 17 -25.46 0.60 -18.66
CA GLY A 17 -25.36 0.32 -17.22
C GLY A 17 -23.94 0.30 -16.65
N LEU A 18 -22.89 0.20 -17.47
CA LEU A 18 -21.52 -0.03 -16.99
C LEU A 18 -20.91 1.19 -16.26
N TRP A 19 -21.48 2.38 -16.44
CA TRP A 19 -20.88 3.64 -15.96
C TRP A 19 -21.55 4.25 -14.72
N ARG A 20 -22.52 3.59 -14.09
CA ARG A 20 -23.28 4.18 -12.96
C ARG A 20 -22.86 3.71 -11.55
N SER A 21 -21.67 3.14 -11.38
CA SER A 21 -21.17 2.76 -10.04
C SER A 21 -19.76 3.29 -9.75
N LEU A 22 -19.53 4.58 -10.02
CA LEU A 22 -18.52 5.36 -9.32
C LEU A 22 -19.24 6.24 -8.29
N SER A 23 -19.86 5.61 -7.30
CA SER A 23 -20.35 6.32 -6.13
C SER A 23 -19.16 6.63 -5.25
N THR A 24 -18.59 7.83 -5.41
CA THR A 24 -17.53 8.35 -4.54
C THR A 24 -18.15 8.62 -3.17
N SER A 25 -18.12 7.62 -2.29
CA SER A 25 -18.42 7.83 -0.88
C SER A 25 -17.29 8.64 -0.26
N THR A 26 -17.46 9.95 -0.15
CA THR A 26 -16.61 10.80 0.70
C THR A 26 -16.89 10.43 2.15
N ARG A 27 -16.12 9.48 2.69
CA ARG A 27 -16.05 9.28 4.13
C ARG A 27 -15.30 10.48 4.70
N ALA A 28 -16.01 11.39 5.35
CA ALA A 28 -15.40 12.37 6.22
C ALA A 28 -14.68 11.61 7.34
N LEU A 29 -13.36 11.51 7.24
CA LEU A 29 -12.53 11.03 8.33
C LEU A 29 -12.60 12.09 9.43
N ALA A 30 -13.37 11.82 10.48
CA ALA A 30 -13.25 12.55 11.72
C ALA A 30 -11.81 12.36 12.21
N SER A 31 -11.01 13.42 12.10
CA SER A 31 -9.68 13.45 12.69
C SER A 31 -9.84 13.46 14.21
N HIS A 32 -9.88 12.28 14.83
CA HIS A 32 -9.57 12.21 16.24
C HIS A 32 -8.13 12.66 16.40
N SER A 33 -7.96 13.88 16.92
CA SER A 33 -6.70 14.42 17.44
C SER A 33 -6.25 13.56 18.61
N ARG A 34 -5.76 12.35 18.30
CA ARG A 34 -4.91 11.59 19.18
C ARG A 34 -3.63 12.43 19.26
N GLY A 35 -3.39 13.05 20.42
CA GLY A 35 -2.18 13.85 20.64
C GLY A 35 -0.98 13.06 20.13
N VAL A 36 -0.29 13.62 19.13
CA VAL A 36 0.95 13.03 18.65
C VAL A 36 1.93 13.21 19.79
N ASP A 37 2.18 12.14 20.52
CA ASP A 37 3.19 12.13 21.57
C ASP A 37 4.52 12.38 20.87
N VAL A 38 5.04 13.61 21.01
CA VAL A 38 6.34 13.97 20.45
C VAL A 38 7.36 13.06 21.11
N ILE A 39 7.97 12.22 20.29
CA ILE A 39 8.88 11.18 20.73
C ILE A 39 10.11 11.86 21.38
N ASP A 40 10.24 11.71 22.70
CA ASP A 40 11.41 12.17 23.43
C ASP A 40 12.61 11.26 23.15
N CYS A 41 13.59 11.78 22.44
CA CYS A 41 14.81 11.05 22.06
C CYS A 41 15.84 10.96 23.20
N SER A 42 15.63 11.63 24.32
CA SER A 42 16.53 11.56 25.49
C SER A 42 16.26 10.33 26.38
N VAL A 43 15.06 9.76 26.28
CA VAL A 43 14.64 8.59 27.05
C VAL A 43 14.76 7.33 26.18
N PRO A 44 15.18 6.18 26.73
CA PRO A 44 15.24 4.95 25.96
C PRO A 44 13.87 4.59 25.36
N GLN A 45 13.89 4.02 24.16
CA GLN A 45 12.69 3.69 23.38
C GLN A 45 12.62 2.20 23.13
N TYR A 46 11.41 1.68 23.22
CA TYR A 46 11.17 0.30 22.84
C TYR A 46 11.37 0.13 21.34
N ASN A 47 12.17 -0.85 20.93
CA ASN A 47 12.37 -1.16 19.53
C ASN A 47 12.46 -2.68 19.32
N ASN A 48 11.73 -3.17 18.32
CA ASN A 48 11.74 -4.59 17.94
C ASN A 48 12.93 -4.84 17.01
N ARG A 49 14.06 -5.28 17.56
CA ARG A 49 15.26 -5.59 16.76
C ARG A 49 15.72 -7.03 16.99
N LEU A 50 16.21 -7.65 15.92
CA LEU A 50 16.68 -9.04 15.96
C LEU A 50 18.05 -9.18 16.64
N ASP A 51 18.87 -8.13 16.62
CA ASP A 51 20.21 -8.09 17.24
C ASP A 51 20.14 -7.91 18.76
N THR A 52 19.07 -7.30 19.27
CA THR A 52 18.87 -6.99 20.68
C THR A 52 17.64 -7.74 21.21
N PRO A 53 17.75 -9.04 21.51
CA PRO A 53 16.62 -9.87 21.95
C PRO A 53 15.92 -9.35 23.20
N LEU A 54 16.69 -8.75 24.11
CA LEU A 54 16.24 -8.22 25.38
C LEU A 54 16.24 -6.71 25.28
N THR A 55 15.05 -6.13 25.21
CA THR A 55 14.89 -4.68 25.16
C THR A 55 15.06 -4.06 26.54
N ASP A 56 15.66 -2.86 26.60
CA ASP A 56 15.91 -2.15 27.87
C ASP A 56 14.62 -1.76 28.62
N ILE A 57 13.51 -1.65 27.91
CA ILE A 57 12.19 -1.28 28.42
C ILE A 57 11.17 -2.30 27.91
N PRO A 58 10.11 -2.62 28.67
CA PRO A 58 8.97 -3.39 28.16
C PRO A 58 8.16 -2.62 27.12
N PHE A 59 7.45 -3.34 26.26
CA PHE A 59 6.51 -2.77 25.30
C PHE A 59 5.41 -1.95 25.99
N VAL A 60 4.76 -2.51 27.02
CA VAL A 60 3.71 -1.82 27.78
C VAL A 60 4.30 -1.18 29.04
N ARG A 61 4.31 0.15 29.09
CA ARG A 61 4.78 0.92 30.26
C ARG A 61 3.70 1.14 31.31
N ASN A 62 2.50 1.50 30.87
CA ASN A 62 1.37 1.78 31.76
C ASN A 62 0.48 0.55 31.86
N LEU A 63 0.61 -0.18 32.98
CA LEU A 63 -0.12 -1.42 33.24
C LEU A 63 -1.53 -1.13 33.77
N THR A 64 -2.52 -1.83 33.24
CA THR A 64 -3.88 -1.87 33.81
C THR A 64 -3.86 -2.61 35.16
N PRO A 65 -4.86 -2.43 36.05
CA PRO A 65 -4.88 -3.11 37.34
C PRO A 65 -4.79 -4.65 37.22
N GLU A 66 -5.46 -5.23 36.22
CA GLU A 66 -5.39 -6.67 35.93
C GLU A 66 -3.97 -7.10 35.52
N GLN A 67 -3.30 -6.31 34.67
CA GLN A 67 -1.92 -6.58 34.26
C GLN A 67 -0.95 -6.45 35.43
N LYS A 68 -1.20 -5.54 36.37
CA LYS A 68 -0.42 -5.44 37.62
C LYS A 68 -0.59 -6.69 38.48
N MET A 69 -1.82 -7.19 38.63
CA MET A 69 -2.06 -8.46 39.33
C MET A 69 -1.34 -9.63 38.65
N LEU A 70 -1.33 -9.66 37.31
CA LEU A 70 -0.59 -10.66 36.55
C LEU A 70 0.93 -10.55 36.76
N LYS A 71 1.47 -9.32 36.83
CA LYS A 71 2.88 -9.07 37.17
C LYS A 71 3.23 -9.45 38.61
N GLU A 72 2.30 -9.34 39.55
CA GLU A 72 2.51 -9.88 40.91
C GLU A 72 2.52 -11.41 40.91
N LYS A 73 1.63 -12.05 40.15
CA LYS A 73 1.64 -13.52 39.96
C LYS A 73 2.91 -14.02 39.26
N GLU A 74 3.51 -13.23 38.35
CA GLU A 74 4.77 -13.57 37.67
C GLU A 74 5.94 -13.78 38.65
N LYS A 75 5.90 -13.11 39.82
CA LYS A 75 6.91 -13.28 40.88
C LYS A 75 6.81 -14.62 41.60
N GLU A 76 5.67 -15.30 41.52
CA GLU A 76 5.48 -16.64 42.05
C GLU A 76 6.01 -17.72 41.09
N SER A 77 5.78 -19.01 41.41
CA SER A 77 6.16 -20.13 40.55
C SER A 77 5.36 -20.14 39.24
N TRP A 78 6.07 -20.20 38.12
CA TRP A 78 5.51 -20.26 36.76
C TRP A 78 4.77 -21.57 36.43
N THR A 79 4.85 -22.56 37.31
CA THR A 79 4.05 -23.79 37.22
C THR A 79 2.56 -23.54 37.52
N LYS A 80 2.24 -22.47 38.25
CA LYS A 80 0.85 -22.10 38.57
C LYS A 80 0.19 -21.24 37.49
N LEU A 81 0.97 -20.71 36.54
CA LEU A 81 0.45 -19.87 35.45
C LEU A 81 -0.11 -20.72 34.32
N THR A 82 -1.27 -20.31 33.81
CA THR A 82 -1.84 -20.89 32.59
C THR A 82 -1.03 -20.48 31.35
N GLU A 83 -1.18 -21.20 30.24
CA GLU A 83 -0.49 -20.87 28.99
C GLU A 83 -0.92 -19.49 28.46
N GLU A 84 -2.18 -19.13 28.64
CA GLU A 84 -2.73 -17.82 28.28
C GLU A 84 -2.12 -16.68 29.09
N GLU A 85 -1.95 -16.88 30.41
CA GLU A 85 -1.28 -15.92 31.30
C GLU A 85 0.19 -15.71 30.91
N LYS A 86 0.89 -16.79 30.51
CA LYS A 86 2.27 -16.71 29.99
C LYS A 86 2.32 -15.94 28.67
N LEU A 87 1.38 -16.18 27.77
CA LEU A 87 1.30 -15.45 26.51
C LEU A 87 0.96 -13.97 26.73
N ALA A 88 0.09 -13.66 27.69
CA ALA A 88 -0.22 -12.29 28.07
C ALA A 88 1.01 -11.56 28.65
N LEU A 89 1.79 -12.23 29.52
CA LEU A 89 3.07 -11.71 30.00
C LEU A 89 4.06 -11.47 28.86
N TYR A 90 4.11 -12.37 27.87
CA TYR A 90 4.93 -12.18 26.69
C TYR A 90 4.52 -10.94 25.91
N ARG A 91 3.22 -10.74 25.64
CA ARG A 91 2.71 -9.57 24.91
C ARG A 91 2.81 -8.25 25.68
N LEU A 92 2.91 -8.32 27.01
CA LEU A 92 3.21 -7.16 27.87
C LEU A 92 4.66 -6.70 27.73
N SER A 93 5.59 -7.65 27.69
CA SER A 93 7.02 -7.36 27.57
C SER A 93 7.43 -7.08 26.13
N PHE A 94 6.89 -7.83 25.16
CA PHE A 94 7.26 -7.79 23.75
C PHE A 94 6.06 -7.57 22.83
N GLN A 95 6.20 -6.66 21.87
CA GLN A 95 5.15 -6.40 20.89
C GLN A 95 5.02 -7.55 19.88
N LEU A 96 6.15 -7.94 19.28
CA LEU A 96 6.22 -8.89 18.18
C LEU A 96 7.02 -10.13 18.57
N SER A 97 6.60 -11.27 18.05
CA SER A 97 7.40 -12.49 18.15
C SER A 97 8.56 -12.51 17.15
N TYR A 98 9.57 -13.34 17.41
CA TYR A 98 10.69 -13.51 16.49
C TYR A 98 10.27 -13.96 15.08
N ALA A 99 9.22 -14.78 14.99
CA ALA A 99 8.67 -15.19 13.71
C ALA A 99 7.96 -14.02 12.99
N GLU A 100 7.23 -13.20 13.74
CA GLU A 100 6.57 -11.99 13.21
C GLU A 100 7.61 -10.96 12.75
N MET A 101 8.70 -10.75 13.50
CA MET A 101 9.78 -9.83 13.15
C MET A 101 10.59 -10.30 11.92
N ARG A 102 10.77 -11.61 11.74
CA ARG A 102 11.48 -12.18 10.59
C ARG A 102 10.63 -12.27 9.33
N LYS A 103 9.33 -11.97 9.41
CA LYS A 103 8.44 -11.99 8.25
C LYS A 103 8.90 -10.93 7.24
N GLY A 104 9.33 -11.36 6.05
CA GLY A 104 9.73 -10.45 4.98
C GLY A 104 8.56 -9.62 4.44
N SER A 105 8.85 -8.41 3.95
CA SER A 105 7.88 -7.58 3.25
C SER A 105 7.86 -7.89 1.74
N ASP A 106 6.69 -7.81 1.14
CA ASP A 106 6.48 -7.99 -0.31
C ASP A 106 6.58 -6.66 -1.09
N GLU A 107 7.09 -5.60 -0.45
CA GLU A 107 7.19 -4.24 -0.99
C GLU A 107 8.08 -4.18 -2.24
N TRP A 108 9.04 -5.10 -2.38
CA TRP A 108 9.87 -5.20 -3.58
C TRP A 108 9.04 -5.37 -4.86
N LYS A 109 7.86 -6.01 -4.77
CA LYS A 109 6.93 -6.20 -5.90
C LYS A 109 6.34 -4.87 -6.37
N THR A 110 5.95 -4.00 -5.44
CA THR A 110 5.39 -2.69 -5.77
C THR A 110 6.47 -1.74 -6.27
N VAL A 111 7.69 -1.81 -5.71
CA VAL A 111 8.86 -1.07 -6.22
C VAL A 111 9.15 -1.46 -7.67
N LEU A 112 9.28 -2.75 -7.97
CA LEU A 112 9.49 -3.21 -9.35
C LEU A 112 8.34 -2.81 -10.28
N GLY A 113 7.10 -2.96 -9.83
CA GLY A 113 5.92 -2.53 -10.60
C GLY A 113 5.97 -1.05 -10.96
N GLY A 114 6.32 -0.19 -9.98
CA GLY A 114 6.50 1.24 -10.20
C GLY A 114 7.57 1.54 -11.25
N VAL A 115 8.75 0.91 -11.13
CA VAL A 115 9.84 1.09 -12.11
C VAL A 115 9.40 0.72 -13.53
N PHE A 116 8.73 -0.42 -13.71
CA PHE A 116 8.26 -0.84 -15.04
C PHE A 116 7.19 0.10 -15.62
N ILE A 117 6.31 0.65 -14.79
CA ILE A 117 5.32 1.65 -15.23
C ILE A 117 6.03 2.91 -15.74
N PHE A 118 7.04 3.42 -15.02
CA PHE A 118 7.78 4.60 -15.46
C PHE A 118 8.58 4.37 -16.74
N ILE A 119 9.21 3.19 -16.88
CA ILE A 119 9.91 2.81 -18.12
C ILE A 119 8.92 2.71 -19.28
N GLY A 120 7.79 2.03 -19.10
CA GLY A 120 6.74 1.90 -20.11
C GLY A 120 6.17 3.25 -20.54
N PHE A 121 5.85 4.13 -19.57
CA PHE A 121 5.34 5.47 -19.84
C PHE A 121 6.36 6.35 -20.56
N THR A 122 7.63 6.31 -20.14
CA THR A 122 8.70 7.06 -20.82
C THR A 122 8.90 6.56 -22.25
N GLY A 123 8.85 5.25 -22.47
CA GLY A 123 8.91 4.65 -23.82
C GLY A 123 7.75 5.09 -24.72
N LEU A 124 6.53 5.19 -24.18
CA LEU A 124 5.36 5.71 -24.90
C LEU A 124 5.55 7.19 -25.28
N LEU A 125 6.08 8.02 -24.38
CA LEU A 125 6.37 9.43 -24.67
C LEU A 125 7.41 9.58 -25.78
N VAL A 126 8.48 8.79 -25.77
CA VAL A 126 9.51 8.80 -26.82
C VAL A 126 8.94 8.34 -28.16
N LEU A 127 8.10 7.30 -28.17
CA LEU A 127 7.43 6.85 -29.38
C LEU A 127 6.51 7.95 -29.95
N TRP A 128 5.73 8.60 -29.09
CA TRP A 128 4.88 9.73 -29.48
C TRP A 128 5.70 10.89 -30.06
N GLN A 129 6.79 11.28 -29.40
CA GLN A 129 7.73 12.29 -29.90
C GLN A 129 8.30 11.91 -31.28
N ARG A 130 8.65 10.65 -31.50
CA ARG A 130 9.20 10.18 -32.78
C ARG A 130 8.18 10.24 -33.93
N LEU A 131 6.92 9.88 -33.67
CA LEU A 131 5.87 9.88 -34.70
C LEU A 131 5.43 11.29 -35.09
N TYR A 132 5.19 12.17 -34.11
CA TYR A 132 4.64 13.51 -34.36
C TYR A 132 5.71 14.60 -34.50
N GLY A 133 6.83 14.49 -33.79
CA GLY A 133 7.93 15.44 -33.86
C GLY A 133 8.65 15.42 -35.22
N PHE A 134 8.95 14.23 -35.74
CA PHE A 134 9.65 14.09 -37.03
C PHE A 134 8.78 14.49 -38.23
N VAL A 135 7.48 14.18 -38.19
CA VAL A 135 6.50 14.60 -39.21
C VAL A 135 6.38 16.12 -39.30
N THR A 136 6.31 16.80 -38.15
CA THR A 136 6.13 18.26 -38.10
C THR A 136 7.39 19.00 -38.58
N THR A 137 8.58 18.54 -38.17
CA THR A 137 9.84 19.15 -38.62
C THR A 137 10.12 18.89 -40.10
N LEU A 138 9.78 17.70 -40.62
CA LEU A 138 9.96 17.37 -42.04
C LEU A 138 9.04 18.20 -42.96
N LEU A 139 7.77 18.40 -42.57
CA LEU A 139 6.81 19.21 -43.33
C LEU A 139 7.16 20.71 -43.31
N LEU A 140 7.70 21.23 -42.21
CA LEU A 140 8.17 22.61 -42.14
C LEU A 140 9.44 22.82 -42.96
N LEU A 141 10.37 21.86 -42.98
CA LEU A 141 11.60 21.96 -43.78
C LEU A 141 11.32 21.89 -45.28
N THR A 142 10.37 21.07 -45.73
CA THR A 142 9.94 21.05 -47.14
C THR A 142 9.11 22.27 -47.52
N SER A 143 8.37 22.86 -46.57
CA SER A 143 7.66 24.13 -46.75
C SER A 143 8.61 25.34 -46.84
N TRP A 144 9.82 25.26 -46.30
CA TRP A 144 10.79 26.38 -46.25
C TRP A 144 11.98 26.20 -47.19
N ALA A 145 12.06 25.10 -47.94
CA ALA A 145 13.11 24.89 -48.94
C ALA A 145 12.85 25.86 -50.13
N PRO A 146 13.69 26.90 -50.34
CA PRO A 146 13.54 27.74 -51.50
C PRO A 146 13.86 26.91 -52.75
N PHE A 147 12.97 27.01 -53.73
CA PHE A 147 13.11 26.49 -55.09
C PHE A 147 14.51 26.79 -55.63
N TYR A 148 15.39 25.79 -55.68
CA TYR A 148 16.71 25.94 -56.29
C TYR A 148 16.54 25.97 -57.80
N PRO A 149 16.83 27.08 -58.51
CA PRO A 149 16.69 27.12 -59.96
C PRO A 149 17.77 26.22 -60.57
N ARG A 150 17.32 25.22 -61.32
CA ARG A 150 18.17 24.34 -62.13
C ARG A 150 18.64 25.18 -63.33
N GLN A 151 19.95 25.43 -63.46
CA GLN A 151 20.53 25.95 -64.71
C GLN A 151 20.47 24.89 -65.80
#